data_AF-A0A940BNW8-F1
#
_entry.id   AF-A0A940BNW8-F1
#
_cell.length_a   1.000
_cell.length_b   1.000
_cell.length_c   1.000
_cell.angle_alpha   90.00
_cell.angle_beta   90.00
_cell.angle_gamma   90.00
#
_symmetry.space_group_name_H-M   'P 1'
#
loop_
_entity.id
_entity.type
_entity.pdbx_description
1 polymer ?
#
loop_
_entity_poly.entity_id
_entity_poly.type
_entity_poly.pdbx_seq_one_letter_code
_entity_poly.pdbx_strand_id
1 'polypeptide(L)'
;MGFSTDAHLTDKSAAVCRLLKDSGTMVIENSKRIPAEKLSCSKEPIYHIILQYRKDDELIIGNDRFKIPCSNRLIFLYDSIHKHFPISGDFLHYHEQAASSPSVYLLSGFDAISDMTVLQDRLDILTAHLTVMRQNHPATAFYLEEAFYLNPEIRQRLMHRLSPMMDIVGMNEEELADQIRELGGTAALTDARQVLSALDRMRRVYGMPGIVLHTKDYALYYGKDIPGCNPEEGLAMGNLMAATRARLGKYGTAEECRDTLLLPVSKAGAAFAEKLPDPAALSKEDLLYFMPSLYMEHPRYTIGLGDTFTAGVLSCFA
;
A
#
# COMPACT_ATOMS: atom_id res chain seq x y z
N MET A 1 15.53 -0.12 14.68
CA MET A 1 16.00 -0.33 13.30
C MET A 1 15.18 0.60 12.44
N GLY A 2 15.80 1.45 11.65
CA GLY A 2 15.09 2.32 10.70
C GLY A 2 15.67 2.06 9.32
N PHE A 3 14.80 1.88 8.33
CA PHE A 3 15.21 1.86 6.93
C PHE A 3 15.51 3.28 6.47
N SER A 4 16.53 3.46 5.63
CA SER A 4 16.77 4.77 5.02
C SER A 4 15.71 4.99 3.95
N THR A 5 14.93 6.07 4.08
CA THR A 5 13.80 6.34 3.19
C THR A 5 13.97 7.68 2.51
N ASP A 6 13.87 7.68 1.18
CA ASP A 6 13.80 8.89 0.37
C ASP A 6 12.33 9.05 -0.07
N ALA A 7 11.74 10.19 0.27
CA ALA A 7 10.35 10.49 -0.02
C ALA A 7 10.23 11.57 -1.08
N HIS A 8 9.37 11.32 -2.08
CA HIS A 8 8.86 12.37 -2.94
C HIS A 8 7.68 13.04 -2.23
N LEU A 9 7.83 14.33 -1.91
CA LEU A 9 6.77 15.12 -1.27
C LEU A 9 6.16 16.11 -2.26
N THR A 10 4.87 15.96 -2.50
CA THR A 10 4.01 16.87 -3.26
C THR A 10 3.66 18.13 -2.46
N ASP A 11 3.34 17.96 -1.18
CA ASP A 11 3.16 19.03 -0.20
C ASP A 11 4.44 19.18 0.65
N LYS A 12 5.13 20.31 0.46
CA LYS A 12 6.37 20.67 1.18
C LYS A 12 6.14 21.73 2.25
N SER A 13 4.89 22.00 2.62
CA SER A 13 4.53 23.00 3.62
C SER A 13 5.22 22.74 4.96
N ALA A 14 5.43 23.81 5.73
CA ALA A 14 6.07 23.70 7.04
C ALA A 14 5.28 22.81 8.02
N ALA A 15 3.97 22.61 7.81
CA ALA A 15 3.18 21.66 8.60
C ALA A 15 3.58 20.21 8.28
N VAL A 16 3.65 19.82 7.01
CA VAL A 16 4.06 18.48 6.58
C VAL A 16 5.50 18.18 7.00
N CYS A 17 6.44 19.11 6.76
CA CYS A 17 7.84 18.91 7.14
C CYS A 17 8.02 18.72 8.65
N ARG A 18 7.19 19.38 9.48
CA ARG A 18 7.19 19.19 10.94
C ARG A 18 6.68 17.80 11.36
N LEU A 19 5.72 17.22 10.63
CA LEU A 19 5.25 15.85 10.90
C LEU A 19 6.31 14.79 10.61
N LEU A 20 7.25 15.09 9.71
CA LEU A 20 8.37 14.21 9.35
C LEU A 20 9.63 14.45 10.19
N LYS A 21 9.58 15.37 11.14
CA LYS A 21 10.71 15.64 12.03
C LYS A 21 11.10 14.38 12.79
N ASP A 22 12.41 14.14 12.92
CA ASP A 22 12.99 12.98 13.62
C ASP A 22 12.60 11.60 13.03
N SER A 23 11.91 11.55 11.88
CA SER A 23 11.53 10.29 11.21
C SER A 23 12.70 9.62 10.48
N GLY A 24 13.79 10.34 10.24
CA GLY A 24 14.88 9.89 9.37
C GLY A 24 14.56 9.96 7.87
N THR A 25 13.39 10.49 7.49
CA THR A 25 12.98 10.66 6.09
C THR A 25 13.84 11.71 5.41
N MET A 26 14.36 11.34 4.24
CA MET A 26 15.15 12.21 3.37
C MET A 26 14.33 12.60 2.14
N VAL A 27 14.69 13.69 1.52
CA VAL A 27 14.05 14.23 0.30
C VAL A 27 15.12 14.77 -0.63
N ILE A 28 14.76 14.93 -1.90
CA ILE A 28 15.64 15.53 -2.90
C ILE A 28 15.20 16.97 -3.20
N GLU A 29 16.12 17.92 -3.03
CA GLU A 29 15.93 19.33 -3.37
C GLU A 29 17.21 19.91 -3.97
N ASN A 30 17.10 20.54 -5.15
CA ASN A 30 18.24 21.06 -5.93
C ASN A 30 19.32 19.98 -6.14
N SER A 31 18.87 18.78 -6.52
CA SER A 31 19.69 17.58 -6.72
C SER A 31 20.50 17.13 -5.48
N LYS A 32 20.12 17.56 -4.28
CA LYS A 32 20.76 17.14 -3.02
C LYS A 32 19.79 16.39 -2.13
N ARG A 33 20.30 15.31 -1.54
CA ARG A 33 19.61 14.52 -0.51
C ARG A 33 19.73 15.21 0.85
N ILE A 34 18.61 15.71 1.37
CA ILE A 34 18.55 16.44 2.64
C ILE A 34 17.45 15.85 3.55
N PRO A 35 17.53 16.02 4.88
CA PRO A 35 16.43 15.65 5.77
C PRO A 35 15.14 16.43 5.42
N ALA A 36 13.99 15.75 5.43
CA ALA A 36 12.69 16.35 5.09
C ALA A 36 12.35 17.59 5.93
N GLU A 37 12.76 17.59 7.21
CA GLU A 37 12.58 18.71 8.14
C GLU A 37 13.33 19.99 7.75
N LYS A 38 14.32 19.91 6.84
CA LYS A 38 15.06 21.07 6.33
C LYS A 38 14.42 21.71 5.11
N LEU A 39 13.38 21.10 4.53
CA LEU A 39 12.61 21.74 3.47
C LEU A 39 11.98 23.03 4.00
N SER A 40 12.08 24.09 3.22
CA SER A 40 11.41 25.35 3.51
C SER A 40 10.44 25.68 2.39
N CYS A 41 9.14 25.58 2.67
CA CYS A 41 8.10 26.06 1.76
C CYS A 41 7.10 26.90 2.55
N SER A 42 6.84 28.11 2.06
CA SER A 42 5.86 29.05 2.62
C SER A 42 4.42 28.79 2.14
N LYS A 43 4.18 27.69 1.42
CA LYS A 43 2.83 27.32 0.97
C LYS A 43 2.01 26.78 2.14
N GLU A 44 0.71 27.07 2.08
CA GLU A 44 -0.25 26.47 3.00
C GLU A 44 -0.34 24.96 2.76
N PRO A 45 -0.48 24.16 3.83
CA PRO A 45 -0.69 22.72 3.72
C PRO A 45 -2.05 22.38 3.09
N ILE A 46 -2.12 21.20 2.48
CA ILE A 46 -3.38 20.55 2.16
C ILE A 46 -3.85 19.73 3.35
N TYR A 47 -5.15 19.85 3.64
CA TYR A 47 -5.80 19.10 4.70
C TYR A 47 -6.77 18.09 4.10
N HIS A 48 -6.67 16.85 4.56
CA HIS A 48 -7.72 15.84 4.41
C HIS A 48 -8.40 15.64 5.75
N ILE A 49 -9.74 15.66 5.75
CA ILE A 49 -10.52 15.49 6.98
C ILE A 49 -10.91 14.03 7.11
N ILE A 50 -10.48 13.40 8.21
CA ILE A 50 -10.73 11.99 8.47
C ILE A 50 -11.74 11.89 9.61
N LEU A 51 -12.94 11.38 9.31
CA LEU A 51 -13.97 11.08 10.29
C LEU A 51 -13.95 9.58 10.59
N GLN A 52 -13.54 9.21 11.80
CA GLN A 52 -13.53 7.81 12.24
C GLN A 52 -14.76 7.48 13.08
N TYR A 53 -15.27 6.27 12.88
CA TYR A 53 -16.38 5.71 13.62
C TYR A 53 -16.03 4.29 14.06
N ARG A 54 -16.63 3.85 15.17
CA ARG A 54 -16.38 2.55 15.78
C ARG A 54 -17.59 1.65 15.61
N LYS A 55 -17.32 0.35 15.56
CA LYS A 55 -18.36 -0.66 15.72
C LYS A 55 -19.20 -0.34 16.97
N ASP A 56 -20.52 -0.49 16.84
CA ASP A 56 -21.52 -0.24 17.87
C ASP A 56 -21.76 1.24 18.23
N ASP A 57 -21.10 2.19 17.59
CA ASP A 57 -21.52 3.61 17.63
C ASP A 57 -22.98 3.73 17.13
N GLU A 58 -23.73 4.67 17.70
CA GLU A 58 -25.12 4.96 17.32
C GLU A 58 -25.18 6.22 16.45
N LEU A 59 -25.69 6.08 15.23
CA LEU A 59 -25.98 7.19 14.33
C LEU A 59 -27.48 7.48 14.35
N ILE A 60 -27.85 8.73 14.64
CA ILE A 60 -29.25 9.18 14.68
C ILE A 60 -29.52 10.05 13.47
N ILE A 61 -30.46 9.66 12.62
CA ILE A 61 -30.91 10.44 11.45
C ILE A 61 -32.41 10.68 11.58
N GLY A 62 -32.79 11.91 11.95
CA GLY A 62 -34.18 12.21 12.29
C GLY A 62 -34.63 11.40 13.52
N ASN A 63 -35.62 10.52 13.34
CA ASN A 63 -36.11 9.63 14.39
C ASN A 63 -35.50 8.22 14.32
N ASP A 64 -34.72 7.93 13.28
CA ASP A 64 -34.16 6.60 13.05
C ASP A 64 -32.80 6.46 13.74
N ARG A 65 -32.56 5.27 14.31
CA ARG A 65 -31.32 4.91 15.01
C ARG A 65 -30.63 3.77 14.26
N PHE A 66 -29.38 3.99 13.90
CA PHE A 66 -28.56 3.01 13.19
C PHE A 66 -27.37 2.62 14.08
N LYS A 67 -27.09 1.32 14.15
CA LYS A 67 -25.84 0.83 14.76
C LYS A 67 -24.79 0.60 13.69
N ILE A 68 -23.58 1.08 13.95
CA ILE A 68 -22.45 0.89 13.06
C ILE A 68 -21.96 -0.57 13.14
N PRO A 69 -21.91 -1.33 12.03
CA PRO A 69 -21.57 -2.76 12.05
C PRO A 69 -20.07 -3.03 12.20
N CYS A 70 -19.21 -2.07 11.85
CA CYS A 70 -17.76 -2.19 11.90
C CYS A 70 -17.06 -0.84 12.13
N SER A 71 -15.88 -0.86 12.74
CA SER A 71 -15.04 0.34 12.87
C SER A 71 -14.38 0.67 11.53
N ASN A 72 -14.57 1.89 11.02
CA ASN A 72 -13.97 2.34 9.77
C ASN A 72 -13.93 3.89 9.73
N ARG A 73 -13.71 4.49 8.55
CA ARG A 73 -13.47 5.93 8.37
C ARG A 73 -14.08 6.47 7.09
N LEU A 74 -14.41 7.77 7.10
CA LEU A 74 -14.64 8.57 5.90
C LEU A 74 -13.48 9.54 5.73
N ILE A 75 -13.01 9.70 4.50
CA ILE A 75 -11.95 10.65 4.13
C ILE A 75 -12.57 11.68 3.20
N PHE A 76 -12.57 12.94 3.62
CA PHE A 76 -12.95 14.07 2.77
C PHE A 76 -11.69 14.67 2.17
N LEU A 77 -11.57 14.51 0.85
CA LEU A 77 -10.47 15.02 0.05
C LEU A 77 -10.86 16.39 -0.51
N TYR A 78 -10.21 17.45 -0.04
CA TYR A 78 -10.21 18.74 -0.73
C TYR A 78 -8.80 19.01 -1.24
N ASP A 79 -8.52 18.53 -2.45
CA ASP A 79 -7.15 18.43 -2.93
C ASP A 79 -6.85 19.32 -4.13
N SER A 80 -6.01 20.33 -3.92
CA SER A 80 -5.54 21.24 -4.97
C SER A 80 -4.23 20.78 -5.62
N ILE A 81 -3.50 19.81 -5.05
CA ILE A 81 -2.16 19.40 -5.51
C ILE A 81 -2.17 17.95 -6.00
N HIS A 82 -2.61 16.98 -5.20
CA HIS A 82 -2.51 15.56 -5.50
C HIS A 82 -3.33 15.16 -6.73
N LYS A 83 -4.43 15.87 -7.04
CA LYS A 83 -5.17 15.68 -8.31
C LYS A 83 -4.34 15.95 -9.57
N HIS A 84 -3.27 16.75 -9.44
CA HIS A 84 -2.31 17.04 -10.50
C HIS A 84 -1.04 16.19 -10.40
N PHE A 85 -0.88 15.43 -9.31
CA PHE A 85 0.22 14.52 -9.02
C PHE A 85 1.59 15.07 -9.50
N PRO A 86 2.08 16.19 -8.94
CA PRO A 86 3.28 16.84 -9.45
C PRO A 86 4.50 15.95 -9.19
N ILE A 87 5.27 15.65 -10.24
CA ILE A 87 6.48 14.82 -10.14
C ILE A 87 7.71 15.74 -10.17
N SER A 88 8.66 15.49 -9.28
CA SER A 88 9.88 16.30 -9.17
C SER A 88 10.95 15.73 -10.08
N GLY A 89 11.36 16.49 -11.10
CA GLY A 89 12.47 16.10 -11.98
C GLY A 89 13.77 15.85 -11.20
N ASP A 90 14.09 16.69 -10.22
CA ASP A 90 15.26 16.51 -9.34
C ASP A 90 15.23 15.16 -8.63
N PHE A 91 14.07 14.75 -8.10
CA PHE A 91 13.92 13.47 -7.41
C PHE A 91 14.19 12.29 -8.36
N LEU A 92 13.55 12.31 -9.54
CA LEU A 92 13.73 11.27 -10.54
C LEU A 92 15.20 11.18 -10.98
N HIS A 93 15.79 12.32 -11.36
CA HIS A 93 17.15 12.39 -11.87
C HIS A 93 18.20 11.97 -10.84
N TYR A 94 18.00 12.36 -9.57
CA TYR A 94 18.90 11.97 -8.49
C TYR A 94 18.96 10.46 -8.33
N HIS A 95 17.79 9.79 -8.36
CA HIS A 95 17.74 8.34 -8.23
C HIS A 95 18.23 7.61 -9.47
N GLU A 96 17.97 8.12 -10.67
CA GLU A 96 18.50 7.56 -11.92
C GLU A 96 20.04 7.54 -11.95
N GLN A 97 20.69 8.49 -11.27
CA GLN A 97 22.15 8.65 -11.26
C GLN A 97 22.81 8.19 -9.95
N ALA A 98 22.03 7.68 -9.00
CA ALA A 98 22.56 7.33 -7.69
C ALA A 98 23.63 6.23 -7.84
N ALA A 99 24.73 6.33 -7.10
CA ALA A 99 25.74 5.27 -7.11
C ALA A 99 25.26 3.99 -6.42
N SER A 100 24.32 4.12 -5.48
CA SER A 100 23.72 3.02 -4.73
C SER A 100 22.26 2.83 -5.13
N SER A 101 21.88 1.59 -5.41
CA SER A 101 20.49 1.20 -5.68
C SER A 101 19.67 1.18 -4.39
N PRO A 102 18.45 1.73 -4.38
CA PRO A 102 17.50 1.44 -3.31
C PRO A 102 17.08 -0.03 -3.39
N SER A 103 16.91 -0.71 -2.26
CA SER A 103 16.41 -2.10 -2.25
C SER A 103 15.01 -2.19 -2.86
N VAL A 104 14.16 -1.20 -2.59
CA VAL A 104 12.81 -1.13 -3.11
C VAL A 104 12.40 0.30 -3.44
N TYR A 105 11.60 0.45 -4.49
CA TYR A 105 11.01 1.69 -4.95
C TYR A 105 9.48 1.54 -4.91
N LEU A 106 8.82 2.26 -3.99
CA LEU A 106 7.38 2.24 -3.78
C LEU A 106 6.69 3.35 -4.58
N LEU A 107 5.65 3.00 -5.32
CA LEU A 107 4.73 3.92 -6.00
C LEU A 107 3.35 3.85 -5.34
N SER A 108 2.73 5.01 -5.10
CA SER A 108 1.37 5.13 -4.55
C SER A 108 0.83 6.56 -4.76
N GLY A 109 -0.42 6.81 -4.34
CA GLY A 109 -1.01 8.16 -4.24
C GLY A 109 -1.64 8.70 -5.52
N PHE A 110 -1.93 7.84 -6.50
CA PHE A 110 -2.55 8.23 -7.77
C PHE A 110 -4.08 8.34 -7.70
N ASP A 111 -4.68 7.90 -6.60
CA ASP A 111 -6.13 7.85 -6.35
C ASP A 111 -6.80 9.24 -6.37
N ALA A 112 -6.03 10.29 -6.10
CA ALA A 112 -6.51 11.66 -6.19
C ALA A 112 -6.65 12.17 -7.64
N ILE A 113 -6.03 11.52 -8.63
CA ILE A 113 -6.08 11.95 -10.04
C ILE A 113 -7.47 11.64 -10.60
N SER A 114 -8.17 12.67 -11.07
CA SER A 114 -9.51 12.53 -11.68
C SER A 114 -9.52 12.82 -13.19
N ASP A 115 -8.44 13.41 -13.72
CA ASP A 115 -8.31 13.80 -15.12
C ASP A 115 -7.42 12.80 -15.88
N MET A 116 -7.96 12.23 -16.96
CA MET A 116 -7.28 11.22 -17.77
C MET A 116 -6.05 11.76 -18.52
N THR A 117 -6.06 13.04 -18.91
CA THR A 117 -4.91 13.69 -19.56
C THR A 117 -3.78 13.84 -18.55
N VAL A 118 -4.11 14.30 -17.33
CA VAL A 118 -3.12 14.38 -16.24
C VAL A 118 -2.54 13.01 -15.96
N LEU A 119 -3.37 11.98 -15.83
CA LEU A 119 -2.89 10.60 -15.63
C LEU A 119 -1.91 10.19 -16.74
N GLN A 120 -2.28 10.38 -18.01
CA GLN A 120 -1.44 9.98 -19.14
C GLN A 120 -0.08 10.68 -19.13
N ASP A 121 -0.05 12.00 -18.92
CA ASP A 121 1.20 12.76 -18.82
C ASP A 121 2.10 12.22 -17.70
N ARG A 122 1.52 11.88 -16.53
CA ARG A 122 2.29 11.32 -15.40
C ARG A 122 2.78 9.91 -15.66
N LEU A 123 1.95 9.07 -16.28
CA LEU A 123 2.34 7.71 -16.66
C LEU A 123 3.48 7.72 -17.66
N ASP A 124 3.52 8.67 -18.60
CA ASP A 124 4.60 8.76 -19.58
C ASP A 124 5.92 9.18 -18.92
N ILE A 125 5.89 10.15 -18.00
CA ILE A 125 7.05 10.53 -17.18
C ILE A 125 7.56 9.34 -16.35
N LEU A 126 6.66 8.66 -15.63
CA LEU A 126 7.03 7.55 -14.75
C LEU A 126 7.51 6.33 -15.55
N THR A 127 6.88 5.99 -16.68
CA THR A 127 7.33 4.88 -17.52
C THR A 127 8.76 5.09 -18.00
N ALA A 128 9.10 6.31 -18.43
CA ALA A 128 10.46 6.65 -18.83
C ALA A 128 11.44 6.51 -17.65
N HIS A 129 11.10 7.09 -16.50
CA HIS A 129 11.92 7.01 -15.29
C HIS A 129 12.15 5.56 -14.82
N LEU A 130 11.09 4.77 -14.68
CA LEU A 130 11.15 3.38 -14.23
C LEU A 130 11.98 2.51 -15.19
N THR A 131 11.95 2.81 -16.49
CA THR A 131 12.79 2.14 -17.48
C THR A 131 14.28 2.42 -17.22
N VAL A 132 14.64 3.67 -16.95
CA VAL A 132 16.03 4.05 -16.60
C VAL A 132 16.44 3.44 -15.26
N MET A 133 15.57 3.51 -14.25
CA MET A 133 15.82 2.90 -12.94
C MET A 133 16.08 1.40 -13.05
N ARG A 134 15.28 0.66 -13.83
CA ARG A 134 15.50 -0.78 -14.05
C ARG A 134 16.83 -1.08 -14.74
N GLN A 135 17.26 -0.22 -15.66
CA GLN A 135 18.55 -0.38 -16.36
C GLN A 135 19.74 -0.09 -15.44
N ASN A 136 19.68 0.99 -14.66
CA ASN A 136 20.77 1.42 -13.80
C ASN A 136 20.82 0.67 -12.46
N HIS A 137 19.66 0.19 -11.99
CA HIS A 137 19.47 -0.47 -10.70
C HIS A 137 18.70 -1.79 -10.84
N PRO A 138 19.26 -2.81 -11.53
CA PRO A 138 18.56 -4.07 -11.81
C PRO A 138 18.18 -4.87 -10.54
N ALA A 139 18.82 -4.57 -9.40
CA ALA A 139 18.51 -5.17 -8.10
C ALA A 139 17.39 -4.45 -7.32
N THR A 140 16.95 -3.27 -7.76
CA THR A 140 15.83 -2.56 -7.11
C THR A 140 14.53 -3.28 -7.40
N ALA A 141 13.80 -3.63 -6.35
CA ALA A 141 12.43 -4.08 -6.46
C ALA A 141 11.47 -2.89 -6.67
N PHE A 142 10.42 -3.08 -7.46
CA PHE A 142 9.39 -2.07 -7.70
C PHE A 142 8.06 -2.56 -7.15
N TYR A 143 7.47 -1.74 -6.28
CA TYR A 143 6.24 -2.05 -5.60
C TYR A 143 5.22 -0.95 -5.90
N LEU A 144 4.00 -1.32 -6.30
CA LEU A 144 2.87 -0.41 -6.42
C LEU A 144 1.85 -0.74 -5.33
N GLU A 145 1.54 0.19 -4.43
CA GLU A 145 0.40 0.04 -3.52
C GLU A 145 -0.83 0.66 -4.16
N GLU A 146 -1.88 -0.14 -4.35
CA GLU A 146 -3.17 0.32 -4.82
C GLU A 146 -3.92 1.13 -3.77
N ALA A 147 -5.02 1.73 -4.21
CA ALA A 147 -5.89 2.54 -3.39
C ALA A 147 -7.31 2.50 -3.95
N PHE A 148 -8.23 3.18 -3.27
CA PHE A 148 -9.59 3.38 -3.76
C PHE A 148 -9.67 4.56 -4.73
N TYR A 149 -10.08 4.30 -5.98
CA TYR A 149 -10.24 5.33 -7.02
C TYR A 149 -11.72 5.64 -7.25
N LEU A 150 -12.05 6.94 -7.30
CA LEU A 150 -13.40 7.40 -7.64
C LEU A 150 -13.76 7.14 -9.11
N ASN A 151 -12.76 7.11 -10.00
CA ASN A 151 -12.94 6.85 -11.42
C ASN A 151 -12.30 5.49 -11.81
N PRO A 152 -13.12 4.45 -12.05
CA PRO A 152 -12.68 3.15 -12.56
C PRO A 152 -11.76 3.21 -13.79
N GLU A 153 -12.02 4.11 -14.74
CA GLU A 153 -11.25 4.21 -15.97
C GLU A 153 -9.82 4.70 -15.71
N ILE A 154 -9.65 5.62 -14.76
CA ILE A 154 -8.33 6.10 -14.31
C ILE A 154 -7.56 4.93 -13.70
N ARG A 155 -8.18 4.17 -12.80
CA ARG A 155 -7.55 3.00 -12.19
C ARG A 155 -7.14 1.97 -13.23
N GLN A 156 -8.05 1.58 -14.12
CA GLN A 156 -7.75 0.60 -15.17
C GLN A 156 -6.59 1.05 -16.06
N ARG A 157 -6.57 2.34 -16.47
CA ARG A 157 -5.51 2.89 -17.29
C ARG A 157 -4.16 2.86 -16.57
N LEU A 158 -4.14 3.20 -15.28
CA LEU A 158 -2.95 3.14 -14.44
C LEU A 158 -2.45 1.69 -14.32
N MET A 159 -3.33 0.77 -13.98
CA MET A 159 -3.00 -0.64 -13.78
C MET A 159 -2.41 -1.25 -15.05
N HIS A 160 -3.04 -1.06 -16.21
CA HIS A 160 -2.51 -1.55 -17.49
C HIS A 160 -1.12 -0.98 -17.85
N ARG A 161 -0.77 0.21 -17.36
CA ARG A 161 0.50 0.88 -17.70
C ARG A 161 1.61 0.57 -16.71
N LEU A 162 1.33 0.59 -15.41
CA LEU A 162 2.36 0.43 -14.37
C LEU A 162 2.53 -1.02 -13.91
N SER A 163 1.46 -1.81 -13.80
CA SER A 163 1.53 -3.18 -13.28
C SER A 163 2.56 -4.08 -13.98
N PRO A 164 2.74 -4.04 -15.31
CA PRO A 164 3.77 -4.83 -16.00
C PRO A 164 5.21 -4.43 -15.64
N MET A 165 5.42 -3.25 -15.07
CA MET A 165 6.74 -2.74 -14.70
C MET A 165 7.09 -3.00 -13.23
N MET A 166 6.13 -3.46 -12.43
CA MET A 166 6.29 -3.73 -11.00
C MET A 166 6.73 -5.17 -10.77
N ASP A 167 7.40 -5.44 -9.65
CA ASP A 167 7.59 -6.80 -9.15
C ASP A 167 6.39 -7.24 -8.29
N ILE A 168 5.84 -6.31 -7.52
CA ILE A 168 4.68 -6.54 -6.63
C ILE A 168 3.66 -5.43 -6.78
N VAL A 169 2.38 -5.80 -6.83
CA VAL A 169 1.27 -4.87 -6.59
C VAL A 169 0.56 -5.26 -5.28
N GLY A 170 0.48 -4.33 -4.34
CA GLY A 170 -0.26 -4.46 -3.08
C GLY A 170 -1.68 -3.95 -3.22
N MET A 171 -2.66 -4.63 -2.61
CA MET A 171 -4.06 -4.18 -2.55
C MET A 171 -4.82 -4.82 -1.40
N ASN A 172 -5.95 -4.21 -1.01
CA ASN A 172 -6.88 -4.79 -0.05
C ASN A 172 -8.03 -5.60 -0.70
N GLU A 173 -8.90 -6.18 0.13
CA GLU A 173 -10.01 -7.01 -0.33
C GLU A 173 -11.10 -6.24 -1.09
N GLU A 174 -11.34 -4.97 -0.75
CA GLU A 174 -12.31 -4.11 -1.43
C GLU A 174 -11.79 -3.75 -2.84
N GLU A 175 -10.51 -3.41 -2.94
CA GLU A 175 -9.82 -3.11 -4.20
C GLU A 175 -9.80 -4.33 -5.13
N LEU A 176 -9.51 -5.52 -4.61
CA LEU A 176 -9.60 -6.76 -5.38
C LEU A 176 -11.02 -6.99 -5.91
N ALA A 177 -12.04 -6.88 -5.04
CA ALA A 177 -13.43 -7.09 -5.44
C ALA A 177 -13.89 -6.08 -6.50
N ASP A 178 -13.50 -4.82 -6.35
CA ASP A 178 -13.83 -3.75 -7.28
C ASP A 178 -13.18 -3.97 -8.65
N GLN A 179 -11.90 -4.35 -8.69
CA GLN A 179 -11.21 -4.63 -9.96
C GLN A 179 -11.79 -5.86 -10.66
N ILE A 180 -12.12 -6.93 -9.92
CA ILE A 180 -12.77 -8.10 -10.52
C ILE A 180 -14.14 -7.75 -11.08
N ARG A 181 -14.92 -6.90 -10.38
CA ARG A 181 -16.21 -6.41 -10.86
C ARG A 181 -16.07 -5.61 -12.14
N GLU A 182 -15.08 -4.73 -12.21
CA GLU A 182 -14.75 -3.95 -13.40
C GLU A 182 -14.33 -4.80 -14.60
N LEU A 183 -13.68 -5.94 -14.34
CA LEU A 183 -13.40 -6.95 -15.36
C LEU A 183 -14.63 -7.82 -15.70
N GLY A 184 -15.81 -7.51 -15.17
CA GLY A 184 -17.05 -8.26 -15.43
C GLY A 184 -17.13 -9.61 -14.70
N GLY A 185 -16.41 -9.76 -13.59
CA GLY A 185 -16.47 -10.94 -12.72
C GLY A 185 -17.06 -10.64 -11.35
N THR A 186 -17.10 -11.66 -10.51
CA THR A 186 -17.40 -11.56 -9.07
C THR A 186 -16.49 -12.51 -8.32
N ALA A 187 -16.01 -12.11 -7.14
CA ALA A 187 -15.25 -12.98 -6.26
C ALA A 187 -15.86 -12.97 -4.87
N ALA A 188 -16.27 -14.15 -4.38
CA ALA A 188 -16.60 -14.30 -2.96
C ALA A 188 -15.30 -14.28 -2.16
N LEU A 189 -15.03 -13.18 -1.45
CA LEU A 189 -13.80 -12.98 -0.69
C LEU A 189 -13.62 -13.94 0.51
N THR A 190 -14.67 -14.70 0.85
CA THR A 190 -14.66 -15.75 1.87
C THR A 190 -14.30 -17.13 1.32
N ASP A 191 -14.18 -17.28 0.00
CA ASP A 191 -13.82 -18.53 -0.68
C ASP A 191 -12.38 -18.43 -1.22
N ALA A 192 -11.48 -19.19 -0.60
CA ALA A 192 -10.07 -19.28 -0.95
C ALA A 192 -9.82 -19.54 -2.45
N ARG A 193 -10.61 -20.41 -3.08
CA ARG A 193 -10.43 -20.74 -4.49
C ARG A 193 -10.83 -19.58 -5.40
N GLN A 194 -11.88 -18.84 -5.04
CA GLN A 194 -12.30 -17.67 -5.80
C GLN A 194 -11.32 -16.51 -5.63
N VAL A 195 -10.76 -16.31 -4.43
CA VAL A 195 -9.71 -15.32 -4.20
C VAL A 195 -8.48 -15.63 -5.05
N LEU A 196 -7.97 -16.86 -5.03
CA LEU A 196 -6.81 -17.23 -5.85
C LEU A 196 -7.10 -17.12 -7.35
N SER A 197 -8.29 -17.51 -7.80
CA SER A 197 -8.70 -17.33 -9.20
C SER A 197 -8.80 -15.86 -9.60
N ALA A 198 -9.23 -14.98 -8.68
CA ALA A 198 -9.26 -13.54 -8.90
C ALA A 198 -7.83 -12.97 -9.03
N LEU A 199 -6.93 -13.37 -8.15
CA LEU A 199 -5.52 -12.94 -8.19
C LEU A 199 -4.81 -13.43 -9.47
N ASP A 200 -5.03 -14.68 -9.87
CA ASP A 200 -4.52 -15.21 -11.14
C ASP A 200 -5.06 -14.43 -12.35
N ARG A 201 -6.37 -14.13 -12.35
CA ARG A 201 -6.98 -13.30 -13.39
C ARG A 201 -6.34 -11.91 -13.45
N MET A 202 -6.14 -11.26 -12.30
CA MET A 202 -5.49 -9.96 -12.19
C MET A 202 -4.07 -9.97 -12.76
N ARG A 203 -3.26 -10.96 -12.37
CA ARG A 203 -1.89 -11.13 -12.90
C ARG A 203 -1.87 -11.30 -14.41
N ARG A 204 -2.79 -12.07 -14.97
CA ARG A 204 -2.89 -12.27 -16.43
C ARG A 204 -3.34 -11.02 -17.17
N VAL A 205 -4.33 -10.30 -16.66
CA VAL A 205 -4.90 -9.12 -17.33
C VAL A 205 -3.95 -7.93 -17.30
N TYR A 206 -3.29 -7.69 -16.17
CA TYR A 206 -2.41 -6.53 -15.97
C TYR A 206 -0.93 -6.86 -16.07
N GLY A 207 -0.54 -8.13 -16.24
CA GLY A 207 0.84 -8.54 -16.48
C GLY A 207 1.78 -8.40 -15.28
N MET A 208 1.27 -8.33 -14.05
CA MET A 208 2.11 -8.19 -12.85
C MET A 208 2.69 -9.54 -12.36
N PRO A 209 3.97 -9.59 -11.92
CA PRO A 209 4.63 -10.83 -11.47
C PRO A 209 4.09 -11.38 -10.16
N GLY A 210 3.76 -10.51 -9.20
CA GLY A 210 3.23 -10.90 -7.89
C GLY A 210 2.24 -9.90 -7.33
N ILE A 211 1.35 -10.40 -6.47
CA ILE A 211 0.35 -9.62 -5.75
C ILE A 211 0.51 -9.85 -4.26
N VAL A 212 0.46 -8.78 -3.48
CA VAL A 212 0.21 -8.83 -2.04
C VAL A 212 -1.24 -8.43 -1.81
N LEU A 213 -2.03 -9.34 -1.26
CA LEU A 213 -3.39 -9.07 -0.81
C LEU A 213 -3.36 -8.97 0.71
N HIS A 214 -3.76 -7.83 1.27
CA HIS A 214 -3.95 -7.67 2.70
C HIS A 214 -5.42 -7.46 3.04
N THR A 215 -5.87 -8.11 4.09
CA THR A 215 -7.24 -8.02 4.57
C THR A 215 -7.23 -7.81 6.06
N LYS A 216 -8.41 -7.55 6.63
CA LYS A 216 -8.54 -7.52 8.10
C LYS A 216 -8.05 -8.80 8.77
N ASP A 217 -8.27 -9.95 8.16
CA ASP A 217 -8.13 -11.26 8.82
C ASP A 217 -6.88 -12.05 8.40
N TYR A 218 -6.31 -11.74 7.25
CA TYR A 218 -5.10 -12.35 6.73
C TYR A 218 -4.41 -11.45 5.71
N ALA A 219 -3.15 -11.78 5.42
CA ALA A 219 -2.45 -11.30 4.26
C ALA A 219 -1.84 -12.47 3.49
N LEU A 220 -1.67 -12.31 2.18
CA LEU A 220 -1.01 -13.30 1.34
C LEU A 220 -0.19 -12.65 0.23
N TYR A 221 0.79 -13.41 -0.24
CA TYR A 221 1.52 -13.16 -1.47
C TYR A 221 1.14 -14.24 -2.47
N TYR A 222 0.78 -13.86 -3.69
CA TYR A 222 0.52 -14.78 -4.80
C TYR A 222 1.27 -14.30 -6.04
N GLY A 223 2.27 -15.04 -6.50
CA GLY A 223 3.21 -14.51 -7.48
C GLY A 223 4.31 -15.45 -7.91
N LYS A 224 5.20 -14.97 -8.77
CA LYS A 224 6.44 -15.67 -9.10
C LYS A 224 7.46 -15.52 -7.96
N ASP A 225 8.51 -16.32 -7.98
CA ASP A 225 9.68 -16.02 -7.15
C ASP A 225 10.29 -14.66 -7.53
N ILE A 226 10.66 -13.86 -6.51
CA ILE A 226 11.32 -12.57 -6.69
C ILE A 226 12.71 -12.68 -6.06
N PRO A 227 13.80 -12.58 -6.85
CA PRO A 227 15.15 -12.72 -6.32
C PRO A 227 15.45 -11.75 -5.18
N GLY A 228 15.97 -12.27 -4.07
CA GLY A 228 16.32 -11.47 -2.89
C GLY A 228 15.12 -10.98 -2.08
N CYS A 229 13.91 -11.50 -2.35
CA CYS A 229 12.70 -11.19 -1.60
C CYS A 229 12.33 -12.36 -0.67
N ASN A 230 11.96 -12.06 0.58
CA ASN A 230 11.29 -13.02 1.46
C ASN A 230 9.85 -12.56 1.78
N PRO A 231 8.85 -12.93 0.94
CA PRO A 231 7.48 -12.49 1.15
C PRO A 231 6.88 -12.95 2.48
N GLU A 232 7.22 -14.14 2.98
CA GLU A 232 6.70 -14.66 4.24
C GLU A 232 7.08 -13.74 5.43
N GLU A 233 8.36 -13.38 5.53
CA GLU A 233 8.84 -12.44 6.55
C GLU A 233 8.22 -11.05 6.38
N GLY A 234 8.10 -10.58 5.15
CA GLY A 234 7.45 -9.30 4.83
C GLY A 234 5.99 -9.27 5.30
N LEU A 235 5.21 -10.29 4.98
CA LEU A 235 3.80 -10.41 5.42
C LEU A 235 3.69 -10.47 6.94
N ALA A 236 4.57 -11.23 7.60
CA ALA A 236 4.59 -11.32 9.07
C ALA A 236 4.92 -9.96 9.70
N MET A 237 5.92 -9.24 9.18
CA MET A 237 6.28 -7.91 9.65
C MET A 237 5.18 -6.88 9.39
N GLY A 238 4.57 -6.91 8.20
CA GLY A 238 3.43 -6.06 7.84
C GLY A 238 2.26 -6.24 8.80
N ASN A 239 1.84 -7.49 9.03
CA ASN A 239 0.78 -7.82 9.98
C ASN A 239 1.12 -7.34 11.40
N LEU A 240 2.36 -7.54 11.85
CA LEU A 240 2.82 -7.13 13.16
C LEU A 240 2.78 -5.60 13.35
N MET A 241 3.31 -4.85 12.38
CA MET A 241 3.36 -3.40 12.44
C MET A 241 1.95 -2.80 12.37
N ALA A 242 1.09 -3.30 11.48
CA ALA A 242 -0.29 -2.86 11.36
C ALA A 242 -1.10 -3.18 12.63
N ALA A 243 -0.99 -4.39 13.18
CA ALA A 243 -1.64 -4.77 14.42
C ALA A 243 -1.14 -3.92 15.61
N THR A 244 0.15 -3.61 15.66
CA THR A 244 0.71 -2.75 16.72
C THR A 244 0.16 -1.33 16.62
N ARG A 245 0.06 -0.78 15.40
CA ARG A 245 -0.55 0.53 15.18
C ARG A 245 -2.04 0.52 15.53
N ALA A 246 -2.77 -0.53 15.17
CA ALA A 246 -4.18 -0.69 15.54
C ALA A 246 -4.39 -0.77 17.06
N ARG A 247 -3.48 -1.45 17.78
CA ARG A 247 -3.50 -1.60 19.25
C ARG A 247 -3.26 -0.28 19.96
N LEU A 248 -2.25 0.46 19.51
CA LEU A 248 -1.72 1.62 20.23
C LEU A 248 -2.30 2.95 19.76
N GLY A 249 -2.69 3.05 18.48
CA GLY A 249 -3.07 4.31 17.83
C GLY A 249 -1.87 5.20 17.47
N LYS A 250 -0.64 4.66 17.48
CA LYS A 250 0.61 5.33 17.10
C LYS A 250 1.56 4.33 16.43
N TYR A 251 2.63 4.82 15.82
CA TYR A 251 3.74 3.95 15.38
C TYR A 251 4.41 3.31 16.61
N GLY A 252 4.53 1.98 16.59
CA GLY A 252 5.09 1.21 17.69
C GLY A 252 6.61 1.13 17.64
N THR A 253 7.23 1.01 18.81
CA THR A 253 8.63 0.61 18.97
C THR A 253 8.81 -0.90 18.79
N ALA A 254 10.05 -1.36 18.67
CA ALA A 254 10.34 -2.79 18.54
C ALA A 254 9.86 -3.61 19.75
N GLU A 255 9.92 -3.06 20.97
CA GLU A 255 9.40 -3.70 22.17
C GLU A 255 7.87 -3.80 22.14
N GLU A 256 7.21 -2.70 21.78
CA GLU A 256 5.75 -2.68 21.61
C GLU A 256 5.27 -3.63 20.50
N CYS A 257 6.05 -3.83 19.43
CA CYS A 257 5.77 -4.87 18.44
C CYS A 257 5.83 -6.27 19.09
N ARG A 258 6.86 -6.58 19.88
CA ARG A 258 6.94 -7.88 20.57
C ARG A 258 5.76 -8.14 21.49
N ASP A 259 5.29 -7.13 22.21
CA ASP A 259 4.08 -7.25 23.03
C ASP A 259 2.84 -7.58 22.19
N THR A 260 2.75 -7.04 20.98
CA THR A 260 1.64 -7.31 20.07
C THR A 260 1.62 -8.77 19.59
N LEU A 261 2.78 -9.45 19.50
CA LEU A 261 2.85 -10.87 19.13
C LEU A 261 2.12 -11.80 20.11
N LEU A 262 1.83 -11.34 21.33
CA LEU A 262 1.08 -12.10 22.32
C LEU A 262 -0.43 -12.16 22.02
N LEU A 263 -0.91 -11.38 21.04
CA LEU A 263 -2.30 -11.43 20.61
C LEU A 263 -2.59 -12.74 19.85
N PRO A 264 -3.81 -13.28 19.99
CA PRO A 264 -4.22 -14.44 19.21
C PRO A 264 -4.31 -14.09 17.72
N VAL A 265 -4.08 -15.06 16.85
CA VAL A 265 -4.34 -14.93 15.40
C VAL A 265 -5.85 -14.85 15.11
N SER A 266 -6.21 -14.24 13.98
CA SER A 266 -7.60 -14.23 13.50
C SER A 266 -8.11 -15.65 13.28
N LYS A 267 -9.21 -15.98 13.95
CA LYS A 267 -9.92 -17.26 13.73
C LYS A 267 -10.43 -17.38 12.30
N ALA A 268 -10.88 -16.27 11.70
CA ALA A 268 -11.34 -16.24 10.32
C ALA A 268 -10.17 -16.46 9.35
N GLY A 269 -9.03 -15.80 9.60
CA GLY A 269 -7.81 -16.01 8.82
C GLY A 269 -7.29 -17.44 8.92
N ALA A 270 -7.25 -18.02 10.13
CA ALA A 270 -6.85 -19.41 10.34
C ALA A 270 -7.79 -20.40 9.61
N ALA A 271 -9.10 -20.20 9.72
CA ALA A 271 -10.08 -21.03 9.00
C ALA A 271 -10.04 -20.84 7.47
N PHE A 272 -9.57 -19.68 6.99
CA PHE A 272 -9.33 -19.44 5.56
C PHE A 272 -8.08 -20.19 5.09
N ALA A 273 -7.01 -20.22 5.90
CA ALA A 273 -5.78 -20.94 5.60
C ALA A 273 -6.03 -22.44 5.35
N GLU A 274 -6.90 -23.06 6.16
CA GLU A 274 -7.29 -24.48 6.01
C GLU A 274 -7.99 -24.79 4.68
N LYS A 275 -8.52 -23.76 3.99
CA LYS A 275 -9.21 -23.89 2.70
C LYS A 275 -8.32 -23.57 1.51
N LEU A 276 -7.09 -23.09 1.74
CA LEU A 276 -6.15 -22.87 0.67
C LEU A 276 -5.76 -24.21 0.02
N PRO A 277 -5.56 -24.23 -1.31
CA PRO A 277 -5.04 -25.41 -1.96
C PRO A 277 -3.63 -25.73 -1.44
N ASP A 278 -3.28 -27.01 -1.45
CA ASP A 278 -1.90 -27.44 -1.26
C ASP A 278 -1.01 -26.69 -2.26
N PRO A 279 0.13 -26.10 -1.85
CA PRO A 279 1.09 -25.50 -2.77
C PRO A 279 1.46 -26.40 -3.96
N ALA A 280 1.47 -27.73 -3.79
CA ALA A 280 1.71 -28.69 -4.86
C ALA A 280 0.62 -28.70 -5.96
N ALA A 281 -0.56 -28.15 -5.68
CA ALA A 281 -1.66 -28.00 -6.62
C ALA A 281 -1.61 -26.67 -7.40
N LEU A 282 -0.71 -25.75 -7.04
CA LEU A 282 -0.45 -24.53 -7.80
C LEU A 282 0.37 -24.83 -9.05
N SER A 283 0.41 -23.89 -9.99
CA SER A 283 1.35 -24.00 -11.12
C SER A 283 2.78 -24.07 -10.56
N LYS A 284 3.68 -24.80 -11.23
CA LYS A 284 5.07 -24.97 -10.75
C LYS A 284 5.84 -23.65 -10.60
N GLU A 285 5.34 -22.57 -11.20
CA GLU A 285 5.98 -21.25 -11.21
C GLU A 285 5.35 -20.28 -10.20
N ASP A 286 4.19 -20.61 -9.63
CA ASP A 286 3.47 -19.73 -8.72
C ASP A 286 3.70 -20.13 -7.26
N LEU A 287 4.11 -19.14 -6.47
CA LEU A 287 4.27 -19.20 -5.03
C LEU A 287 3.05 -18.60 -4.34
N LEU A 288 2.71 -19.20 -3.19
CA LEU A 288 1.68 -18.71 -2.29
C LEU A 288 2.25 -18.69 -0.87
N TYR A 289 2.37 -17.50 -0.30
CA TYR A 289 2.66 -17.32 1.12
C TYR A 289 1.43 -16.73 1.79
N PHE A 290 1.08 -17.21 2.98
CA PHE A 290 -0.13 -16.79 3.68
C PHE A 290 0.19 -16.56 5.15
N MET A 291 -0.28 -15.45 5.70
CA MET A 291 -0.14 -15.11 7.11
C MET A 291 -1.48 -14.63 7.68
N PRO A 292 -2.07 -15.32 8.67
CA PRO A 292 -3.23 -14.81 9.37
C PRO A 292 -2.86 -13.55 10.15
N SER A 293 -3.75 -12.56 10.17
CA SER A 293 -3.56 -11.32 10.91
C SER A 293 -3.72 -11.56 12.42
N LEU A 294 -3.18 -10.65 13.24
CA LEU A 294 -3.40 -10.68 14.68
C LEU A 294 -4.78 -10.10 15.00
N TYR A 295 -5.58 -10.85 15.78
CA TYR A 295 -6.96 -10.52 16.06
C TYR A 295 -7.08 -9.35 17.03
N MET A 296 -7.97 -8.41 16.69
CA MET A 296 -8.32 -7.29 17.53
C MET A 296 -9.80 -6.96 17.40
N GLU A 297 -10.53 -7.05 18.50
CA GLU A 297 -11.97 -6.76 18.50
C GLU A 297 -12.25 -5.26 18.37
N HIS A 298 -11.48 -4.43 19.09
CA HIS A 298 -11.68 -2.98 19.17
C HIS A 298 -10.37 -2.22 18.86
N PRO A 299 -10.01 -2.04 17.58
CA PRO A 299 -8.85 -1.24 17.21
C PRO A 299 -9.06 0.22 17.62
N ARG A 300 -7.99 0.87 18.10
CA ARG A 300 -8.03 2.31 18.46
C ARG A 300 -8.11 3.21 17.24
N TYR A 301 -7.55 2.76 16.12
CA TYR A 301 -7.36 3.53 14.90
C TYR A 301 -7.40 2.61 13.69
N THR A 302 -7.98 3.07 12.57
CA THR A 302 -8.07 2.28 11.33
C THR A 302 -7.39 2.93 10.13
N ILE A 303 -7.11 4.24 10.19
CA ILE A 303 -6.42 4.92 9.09
C ILE A 303 -4.91 4.65 9.08
N GLY A 304 -4.39 4.42 7.87
CA GLY A 304 -2.98 4.15 7.61
C GLY A 304 -2.54 2.74 8.03
N LEU A 305 -3.46 1.84 8.36
CA LEU A 305 -3.11 0.45 8.67
C LEU A 305 -2.57 -0.28 7.43
N GLY A 306 -3.18 -0.06 6.26
CA GLY A 306 -2.68 -0.55 4.96
C GLY A 306 -1.25 -0.06 4.71
N ASP A 307 -1.01 1.25 4.74
CA ASP A 307 0.34 1.81 4.55
C ASP A 307 1.37 1.27 5.56
N THR A 308 0.94 1.01 6.80
CA THR A 308 1.80 0.44 7.85
C THR A 308 2.12 -1.02 7.57
N PHE A 309 1.12 -1.77 7.10
CA PHE A 309 1.29 -3.13 6.62
C PHE A 309 2.26 -3.15 5.44
N THR A 310 2.05 -2.32 4.42
CA THR A 310 2.92 -2.19 3.24
C THR A 310 4.34 -1.85 3.65
N ALA A 311 4.55 -0.87 4.55
CA ALA A 311 5.88 -0.53 5.05
C ALA A 311 6.58 -1.71 5.72
N GLY A 312 5.84 -2.58 6.43
CA GLY A 312 6.39 -3.83 6.97
C GLY A 312 6.68 -4.87 5.89
N VAL A 313 5.81 -5.01 4.89
CA VAL A 313 6.04 -5.89 3.73
C VAL A 313 7.31 -5.51 2.99
N LEU A 314 7.59 -4.22 2.82
CA LEU A 314 8.81 -3.76 2.14
C LEU A 314 10.12 -4.25 2.80
N SER A 315 10.08 -4.69 4.07
CA SER A 315 11.23 -5.34 4.71
C SER A 315 11.63 -6.67 4.07
N CYS A 316 10.79 -7.27 3.22
CA CYS A 316 11.13 -8.47 2.45
C CYS A 316 12.33 -8.28 1.51
N PHE A 317 12.70 -7.03 1.19
CA PHE A 317 13.82 -6.68 0.32
C PHE A 317 15.07 -6.18 1.09
N ALA A 318 15.05 -6.28 2.43
CA ALA A 318 16.10 -5.74 3.30
C ALA A 318 17.23 -6.74 3.62
#